data_AF-A0A8D9HJZ6-F1
#
_entry.id   AF-A0A8D9HJZ6-F1
#
_cell.length_a   1.000
_cell.length_b   1.000
_cell.length_c   1.000
_cell.angle_alpha   90.00
_cell.angle_beta   90.00
_cell.angle_gamma   90.00
#
_symmetry.space_group_name_H-M   'P 1'
#
loop_
_entity.id
_entity.type
_entity.pdbx_description
1 polymer ?
#
loop_
_entity_poly.entity_id
_entity_poly.type
_entity_poly.pdbx_seq_one_letter_code
_entity_poly.pdbx_strand_id
1 'polypeptide(L)'
;MFHWQATIMGPSDSPFAGGVFLVSIHFPPDYPFKPPKVSFRTKVYHPNINSNGSICLDILKEQWSPALTVSKVIISLFPLPYLFLLSLCYGHALLYILSVVIVHF
;
A
#
# COMPACT_ATOMS: atom_id res chain seq x y z
N MET A 1 -14.08 -0.23 19.85
CA MET A 1 -14.11 0.41 18.52
C MET A 1 -12.99 -0.17 17.67
N PHE A 2 -13.31 -0.97 16.64
CA PHE A 2 -12.32 -1.65 15.77
C PHE A 2 -12.34 -1.14 14.32
N HIS A 3 -12.99 -0.01 14.07
CA HIS A 3 -13.12 0.56 12.73
C HIS A 3 -12.49 1.95 12.70
N TRP A 4 -11.46 2.12 11.89
CA TRP A 4 -10.80 3.40 11.68
C TRP A 4 -11.10 3.92 10.27
N GLN A 5 -11.07 5.24 10.14
CA GLN A 5 -11.12 5.92 8.86
C GLN A 5 -9.85 6.77 8.73
N ALA A 6 -9.25 6.73 7.55
CA ALA A 6 -8.06 7.50 7.22
C ALA A 6 -8.28 8.22 5.89
N THR A 7 -7.58 9.33 5.71
CA THR A 7 -7.50 10.05 4.45
C THR A 7 -6.06 10.05 3.98
N ILE A 8 -5.82 9.64 2.74
CA ILE A 8 -4.50 9.60 2.12
C ILE A 8 -4.48 10.65 1.01
N MET A 9 -3.48 11.51 1.05
CA MET A 9 -3.21 12.45 -0.03
C MET A 9 -2.39 11.74 -1.10
N GLY A 10 -2.81 11.88 -2.36
CA GLY A 10 -2.06 11.33 -3.48
C GLY A 10 -0.69 12.00 -3.62
N PRO A 11 0.38 11.22 -3.85
CA PRO A 11 1.73 11.78 -4.04
C PRO A 11 1.77 12.70 -5.26
N SER A 12 2.42 13.86 -5.14
CA SER A 12 2.57 14.86 -6.21
C SER A 12 3.25 14.32 -7.47
N ASP A 13 4.14 13.35 -7.30
CA ASP A 13 4.93 12.75 -8.39
C ASP A 13 4.32 11.44 -8.91
N SER A 14 2.99 11.31 -8.83
CA SER A 14 2.26 10.12 -9.27
C SER A 14 0.99 10.50 -10.05
N PRO A 15 0.37 9.57 -10.80
CA PRO A 15 -0.94 9.80 -11.43
C PRO A 15 -2.06 10.15 -10.44
N PHE A 16 -1.81 9.96 -9.14
CA PHE A 16 -2.75 10.26 -8.07
C PHE A 16 -2.57 11.68 -7.48
N ALA A 17 -1.64 12.48 -8.01
CA ALA A 17 -1.35 13.83 -7.52
C ALA A 17 -2.61 14.71 -7.37
N GLY A 18 -2.72 15.40 -6.23
CA GLY A 18 -3.90 16.21 -5.90
C GLY A 18 -5.15 15.42 -5.52
N GLY A 19 -5.12 14.09 -5.61
CA GLY A 19 -6.21 13.20 -5.20
C GLY A 19 -6.32 13.08 -3.68
N VAL A 20 -7.56 12.91 -3.21
CA VAL A 20 -7.89 12.64 -1.79
C VAL A 20 -8.58 11.29 -1.69
N PHE A 21 -7.92 10.34 -1.02
CA PHE A 21 -8.36 8.95 -0.97
C PHE A 21 -8.81 8.58 0.44
N LEU A 22 -10.11 8.31 0.58
CA LEU A 22 -10.70 7.84 1.83
C LEU A 22 -10.44 6.34 1.98
N VAL A 23 -9.96 5.92 3.14
CA VAL A 23 -9.64 4.53 3.46
C VAL A 23 -10.37 4.11 4.74
N SER A 24 -10.97 2.93 4.68
CA SER A 24 -11.61 2.23 5.80
C SER A 24 -10.67 1.13 6.28
N ILE A 25 -10.44 1.05 7.58
CA ILE A 25 -9.63 0.01 8.20
C ILE A 25 -10.46 -0.68 9.26
N HIS A 26 -10.60 -1.99 9.17
CA HIS A 26 -11.32 -2.81 10.13
C HIS A 26 -10.38 -3.83 10.76
N PHE A 27 -10.18 -3.69 12.06
CA PHE A 27 -9.36 -4.61 12.86
C PHE A 27 -10.22 -5.80 13.30
N PRO A 28 -9.81 -7.05 13.02
CA PRO A 28 -10.47 -8.22 13.59
C PRO A 28 -10.24 -8.30 15.11
N PRO A 29 -11.07 -9.07 15.85
CA PRO A 29 -10.85 -9.32 17.28
C PRO A 29 -9.47 -9.92 17.60
N ASP A 30 -8.91 -10.69 16.66
CA ASP A 30 -7.62 -11.37 16.80
C ASP A 30 -6.44 -10.52 16.32
N TYR A 31 -6.61 -9.21 16.11
CA TYR A 31 -5.50 -8.32 15.77
C TYR A 31 -4.52 -8.20 16.95
N PRO A 32 -3.19 -8.25 16.75
CA PRO A 32 -2.47 -8.19 15.47
C PRO A 32 -2.11 -9.56 14.85
N PHE A 33 -2.61 -10.68 15.38
CA PHE A 33 -2.33 -12.01 14.80
C PHE A 33 -3.04 -12.23 13.47
N LYS A 34 -4.21 -11.61 13.27
CA LYS A 34 -4.86 -11.51 11.95
C LYS A 34 -4.71 -10.11 11.35
N PRO A 35 -4.54 -10.01 10.02
CA PRO A 35 -4.42 -8.72 9.34
C PRO A 35 -5.71 -7.89 9.46
N PRO A 36 -5.60 -6.55 9.50
CA PRO A 36 -6.76 -5.68 9.36
C PRO A 36 -7.26 -5.73 7.90
N LYS A 37 -8.58 -5.56 7.73
CA LYS A 37 -9.17 -5.37 6.40
C LYS A 37 -9.08 -3.89 6.04
N VAL A 38 -8.37 -3.59 4.96
CA VAL A 38 -8.19 -2.22 4.46
C VAL A 38 -8.87 -2.08 3.11
N SER A 39 -9.69 -1.05 2.94
CA SER A 39 -10.38 -0.76 1.68
C SER A 39 -10.47 0.74 1.40
N PHE A 40 -10.30 1.11 0.14
CA PHE A 40 -10.55 2.46 -0.35
C PHE A 40 -12.06 2.66 -0.52
N ARG A 41 -12.58 3.74 0.06
CA ARG A 41 -13.93 4.24 -0.18
C ARG A 41 -13.98 5.11 -1.44
N THR A 42 -12.91 5.84 -1.71
CA THR A 42 -12.73 6.53 -3.00
C THR A 42 -12.43 5.49 -4.07
N LYS A 43 -13.01 5.62 -5.26
CA LYS A 43 -12.66 4.76 -6.40
C LYS A 43 -11.21 5.04 -6.82
N VAL A 44 -10.36 4.01 -6.79
CA VAL A 44 -8.96 4.09 -7.19
C VAL A 44 -8.71 3.05 -8.27
N TYR A 45 -8.09 3.47 -9.37
CA TYR A 45 -7.62 2.57 -10.40
C TYR A 45 -6.16 2.19 -10.09
N HIS A 46 -5.96 0.99 -9.57
CA HIS A 46 -4.64 0.47 -9.22
C HIS A 46 -4.65 -1.07 -9.38
N PRO A 47 -3.58 -1.71 -9.89
CA PRO A 47 -3.56 -3.16 -10.14
C PRO A 47 -3.92 -4.02 -8.91
N ASN A 48 -3.51 -3.56 -7.73
CA ASN A 48 -3.76 -4.25 -6.45
C ASN A 48 -5.05 -3.80 -5.75
N ILE A 49 -5.90 -2.98 -6.39
CA ILE A 49 -7.18 -2.52 -5.83
C ILE A 49 -8.30 -3.00 -6.75
N ASN A 50 -9.24 -3.76 -6.20
CA ASN A 50 -10.39 -4.22 -6.97
C ASN A 50 -11.46 -3.13 -7.14
N SER A 51 -12.50 -3.38 -7.93
CA SER A 51 -13.62 -2.45 -8.16
C SER A 51 -14.38 -2.05 -6.89
N ASN A 52 -14.31 -2.87 -5.84
CA ASN A 52 -14.91 -2.63 -4.53
C ASN A 52 -13.96 -1.87 -3.58
N GLY A 53 -12.79 -1.43 -4.07
CA GLY A 53 -11.79 -0.71 -3.28
C GLY A 53 -10.98 -1.59 -2.32
N SER A 54 -11.16 -2.92 -2.34
CA SER A 54 -10.40 -3.82 -1.48
C SER A 54 -8.98 -4.00 -2.02
N ILE A 55 -8.01 -4.02 -1.11
CA ILE A 55 -6.60 -4.16 -1.44
C ILE A 55 -6.23 -5.65 -1.47
N CYS A 56 -5.70 -6.11 -2.60
CA CYS A 56 -5.15 -7.44 -2.80
C CYS A 56 -3.62 -7.38 -2.73
N LEU A 57 -3.08 -7.45 -1.51
CA LEU A 57 -1.65 -7.56 -1.26
C LEU A 57 -1.36 -8.79 -0.40
N ASP A 58 -0.30 -9.51 -0.73
CA ASP A 58 0.08 -10.73 -0.02
C ASP A 58 0.49 -10.45 1.44
N ILE A 59 0.98 -9.24 1.73
CA ILE A 59 1.26 -8.76 3.09
C ILE A 59 0.01 -8.61 3.96
N LEU A 60 -1.19 -8.53 3.37
CA LEU A 60 -2.49 -8.55 4.07
C LEU A 60 -3.11 -9.95 4.09
N LYS A 61 -2.39 -10.97 3.60
CA LYS A 61 -2.82 -12.37 3.54
C LYS A 61 -1.76 -13.25 4.19
N GLU A 62 -0.99 -13.97 3.39
CA GLU A 62 -0.06 -15.02 3.81
C GLU A 62 1.24 -14.47 4.40
N GLN A 63 1.63 -13.25 4.01
CA GLN A 63 2.84 -12.58 4.49
C GLN A 63 2.56 -11.59 5.64
N TRP A 64 1.35 -11.62 6.21
CA TRP A 64 1.03 -10.77 7.36
C TRP A 64 1.89 -11.17 8.56
N SER A 65 2.51 -10.17 9.18
CA SER A 65 3.20 -10.31 10.45
C SER A 65 2.68 -9.25 11.41
N PRO A 66 2.51 -9.55 12.70
CA PRO A 66 2.17 -8.55 13.73
C PRO A 66 3.11 -7.34 13.78
N ALA A 67 4.33 -7.46 13.23
CA ALA A 67 5.30 -6.36 13.10
C ALA A 67 5.02 -5.41 11.91
N LEU A 68 4.04 -5.74 11.07
CA LEU A 68 3.56 -4.88 9.98
C LEU A 68 2.46 -3.96 10.49
N THR A 69 2.53 -2.70 10.09
CA THR A 69 1.54 -1.67 10.43
C THR A 69 0.74 -1.27 9.21
N VAL A 70 -0.43 -0.68 9.43
CA VAL A 70 -1.26 -0.11 8.35
C VAL A 70 -0.47 0.90 7.51
N SER A 71 0.47 1.64 8.12
CA SER A 71 1.36 2.56 7.41
C SER A 71 2.21 1.85 6.35
N LYS A 72 2.77 0.67 6.66
CA LYS A 72 3.56 -0.11 5.69
C LYS A 72 2.70 -0.59 4.52
N VAL A 73 1.44 -0.97 4.79
CA VAL A 73 0.46 -1.35 3.76
C VAL A 73 0.18 -0.17 2.83
N ILE A 74 -0.04 1.03 3.38
CA ILE A 74 -0.27 2.24 2.59
C ILE A 74 0.97 2.61 1.75
N ILE A 75 2.16 2.53 2.33
CA ILE A 75 3.43 2.80 1.64
C ILE A 75 3.65 1.83 0.47
N SER A 76 3.24 0.57 0.61
CA SER A 76 3.37 -0.40 -0.50
C SER A 76 2.48 -0.10 -1.70
N LEU A 77 1.39 0.67 -1.50
CA LEU A 77 0.48 1.09 -2.57
C LEU A 77 0.89 2.42 -3.21
N PHE A 78 1.41 3.33 -2.39
CA PHE A 78 1.93 4.61 -2.84
C PHE A 78 3.40 4.69 -2.43
N PRO A 79 4.32 4.18 -3.26
CA PRO A 79 5.73 4.41 -3.03
C PRO A 79 5.94 5.94 -3.01
N LEU A 80 6.12 6.49 -1.80
CA LEU A 80 6.35 7.92 -1.63
C LEU A 80 7.59 8.30 -2.45
N PRO A 81 7.61 9.46 -3.13
CA PRO A 81 8.79 9.92 -3.88
C PRO A 81 10.03 10.20 -2.99
N TYR A 82 9.95 10.00 -1.68
CA TYR A 82 11.08 10.13 -0.77
C TYR A 82 11.93 8.86 -0.59
N LEU A 83 11.49 7.67 -1.03
CA LEU A 83 12.27 6.43 -0.86
C LEU A 83 13.15 6.05 -2.07
N PHE A 84 12.91 6.60 -3.27
CA PHE A 84 13.84 6.49 -4.40
C PHE A 84 15.16 7.24 -4.13
N LEU A 85 15.14 8.23 -3.21
CA LEU A 85 16.33 8.96 -2.77
C LEU A 85 17.12 8.25 -1.67
N LEU A 86 16.49 7.41 -0.85
CA LEU A 86 17.20 6.62 0.18
C LEU A 86 17.83 5.34 -0.38
N SER A 87 17.35 4.82 -1.52
CA SER A 87 18.01 3.67 -2.19
C SER A 87 19.37 4.02 -2.80
N LEU A 88 19.70 5.32 -2.95
CA LEU A 88 21.06 5.78 -3.27
C LEU A 88 21.99 5.79 -2.05
N CYS A 89 21.47 5.74 -0.82
CA CYS A 89 22.26 5.85 0.41
C CYS A 89 22.55 4.50 1.10
N TYR A 90 21.67 3.51 0.98
CA TYR A 90 21.92 2.15 1.47
C TYR A 90 22.00 1.19 0.29
N GLY A 91 23.21 1.10 -0.26
CA GLY A 91 23.52 0.20 -1.36
C GLY A 91 23.16 -1.26 -1.06
N HIS A 92 23.02 -2.01 -2.15
CA HIS A 92 23.07 -3.48 -2.17
C HIS A 92 21.74 -4.26 -2.11
N ALA A 93 20.78 -3.94 -2.96
CA ALA A 93 19.76 -4.93 -3.39
C ALA A 93 19.34 -4.73 -4.85
N LEU A 94 20.34 -4.84 -5.73
CA LEU A 94 20.34 -4.69 -7.18
C LEU A 94 19.49 -5.72 -7.96
N LEU A 95 18.47 -6.33 -7.35
CA LEU A 95 17.74 -7.47 -7.93
C LEU A 95 16.24 -7.24 -8.17
N TYR A 96 15.64 -6.21 -7.59
CA TYR A 96 14.19 -5.97 -7.75
C TYR A 96 13.82 -5.17 -9.01
N ILE A 97 14.81 -4.57 -9.69
CA ILE A 97 14.59 -3.77 -10.90
C ILE A 97 14.45 -4.63 -12.16
N LEU A 98 14.84 -5.90 -12.13
CA LEU A 98 14.81 -6.78 -13.31
C LEU A 98 13.44 -7.41 -13.63
N SER A 99 12.46 -7.37 -12.72
CA SER A 99 11.14 -7.98 -12.97
C SER A 99 10.10 -7.01 -13.56
N VAL A 100 10.34 -5.69 -13.53
CA VAL A 100 9.40 -4.69 -14.07
C VAL A 100 9.77 -4.26 -15.52
N VAL A 101 10.90 -4.73 -16.05
CA VAL A 101 11.37 -4.47 -17.43
C VAL A 101 10.58 -5.24 -18.50
N ILE A 102 9.59 -6.08 -18.15
CA ILE A 102 8.70 -6.75 -19.12
C ILE A 102 7.35 -6.00 -19.26
N VAL A 103 7.38 -4.67 -19.19
CA VAL A 103 6.27 -3.85 -19.71
C VAL A 103 6.88 -2.71 -20.52
N HIS A 104 7.48 -3.06 -21.65
CA HIS A 104 7.58 -2.21 -22.85
C HIS A 104 7.73 -3.13 -24.08
N PHE A 105 6.62 -3.75 -24.46
CA PHE A 105 6.08 -3.92 -25.82
C PHE A 105 4.61 -4.33 -25.70
#